data_AF-A0A7C0WJL8-F1
#
_entry.id   AF-A0A7C0WJL8-F1
#
_cell.length_a   1.000
_cell.length_b   1.000
_cell.length_c   1.000
_cell.angle_alpha   90.00
_cell.angle_beta   90.00
_cell.angle_gamma   90.00
#
_symmetry.space_group_name_H-M   'P 1'
#
loop_
_entity.id
_entity.type
_entity.pdbx_description
1 polymer ?
#
loop_
_entity_poly.entity_id
_entity_poly.type
_entity_poly.pdbx_seq_one_letter_code
_entity_poly.pdbx_strand_id
1 'polypeptide(L)'
;MVNSDMKMMKKNVPLVLFFLLIFHLNLAAQVRTLAKRYNPVFVQGNLPGIENIQIRDWCVFRFDAAAQTWQPVPFQFDEIDENGNFLQENDGTLDANDLLLFMPDDAGDRAPPDFWPENAAAEQRFELLIFDRNNPDEKAWIYLYKNVAGYNNSPGYFRYLPALNEPAADTVQTRSYKLGHNLKGWTDFVSLSGNRRKNLIDRLKFHVNGGDGIAIKKTFLNEDSLNFVTDEFILRPVRSFQKVKTRIKLQVPPFPSIDKTDTFFFSFFPYSTEIRAGFSVDAGTKFLLVLLKLQNIRLSIDLNPALKNMRFYSSNNRNGFLIDGIPDPLNYPLPDTTQNNWVMASGEDGTILAFFNFPAVQGDRGKFIYYRDNLHGGTNEGTPETGDAVSYGDMGLWLNGEAIVPVENSLTLSFKIYYIDEKHKDAAFAEKLREEIEMPLTVEATLQSKPTDVTEEKQNVPVDFYLDEAYPNPFRPGREYLIFRFKVASEKRPAVLIICDIQGRTVRSFDVLSRQHKPGQTELFWDGRDRNGNLLPAGVYFYRLAVKSHFRAKKLLLIH
;
A
#
# COMPACT_ATOMS: atom_id res chain seq x y z
N MET A 1 50.80 3.52 16.51
CA MET A 1 50.38 4.93 16.37
C MET A 1 49.96 5.10 14.91
N VAL A 2 48.68 4.86 14.60
CA VAL A 2 47.55 5.82 14.60
C VAL A 2 47.53 6.67 13.32
N ASN A 3 46.41 6.50 12.60
CA ASN A 3 45.77 7.38 11.60
C ASN A 3 46.48 7.62 10.27
N SER A 4 45.78 7.86 9.16
CA SER A 4 44.39 7.70 8.71
C SER A 4 44.45 8.20 7.26
N ASP A 5 43.61 7.69 6.36
CA ASP A 5 42.82 8.53 5.44
C ASP A 5 42.10 7.63 4.42
N MET A 6 40.92 7.24 4.88
CA MET A 6 39.88 6.58 4.10
C MET A 6 39.17 7.66 3.27
N LYS A 7 39.34 7.61 1.95
CA LYS A 7 38.57 8.42 0.99
C LYS A 7 37.10 8.04 1.08
N MET A 8 36.30 8.86 1.76
CA MET A 8 34.84 8.80 1.68
C MET A 8 34.36 9.33 0.32
N MET A 9 33.86 8.45 -0.53
CA MET A 9 32.96 8.82 -1.61
C MET A 9 31.61 9.24 -1.00
N LYS A 10 31.36 10.55 -0.94
CA LYS A 10 30.02 11.10 -0.72
C LYS A 10 29.14 10.73 -1.91
N LYS A 11 28.23 9.77 -1.73
CA LYS A 11 27.06 9.62 -2.61
C LYS A 11 26.14 10.81 -2.34
N ASN A 12 26.02 11.70 -3.33
CA ASN A 12 25.01 12.74 -3.35
C ASN A 12 23.64 12.07 -3.47
N VAL A 13 22.89 12.02 -2.36
CA VAL A 13 21.44 11.80 -2.39
C VAL A 13 20.81 13.14 -2.77
N PRO A 14 20.00 13.24 -3.84
CA PRO A 14 19.30 14.48 -4.11
C PRO A 14 18.26 14.67 -3.01
N LEU A 15 18.45 15.71 -2.21
CA LEU A 15 17.48 16.21 -1.24
C LEU A 15 16.30 16.79 -2.05
N VAL A 16 15.25 15.99 -2.26
CA VAL A 16 14.00 16.48 -2.82
C VAL A 16 13.31 17.29 -1.72
N LEU A 17 13.50 18.62 -1.75
CA LEU A 17 12.68 19.53 -0.95
C LEU A 17 11.24 19.45 -1.46
N PHE A 18 10.35 18.84 -0.67
CA PHE A 18 8.92 19.03 -0.81
C PHE A 18 8.58 20.45 -0.34
N PHE A 19 8.35 21.37 -1.28
CA PHE A 19 7.66 22.61 -0.96
C PHE A 19 6.18 22.29 -0.75
N LEU A 20 5.70 22.49 0.47
CA LEU A 20 4.28 22.53 0.81
C LEU A 20 3.69 23.82 0.22
N LEU A 21 3.41 23.81 -1.09
CA LEU A 21 2.67 24.89 -1.72
C LEU A 21 1.18 24.66 -1.49
N ILE A 22 0.58 25.49 -0.65
CA ILE A 22 -0.87 25.62 -0.53
C ILE A 22 -1.38 26.32 -1.81
N PHE A 23 -1.51 25.57 -2.91
CA PHE A 23 -2.33 25.98 -4.04
C PHE A 23 -3.75 25.51 -3.76
N HIS A 24 -4.66 26.42 -3.40
CA HIS A 24 -6.09 26.20 -3.58
C HIS A 24 -6.41 26.31 -5.08
N LEU A 25 -5.94 25.33 -5.85
CA LEU A 25 -6.55 25.04 -7.15
C LEU A 25 -7.91 24.41 -6.83
N ASN A 26 -8.98 25.15 -7.11
CA ASN A 26 -10.34 24.60 -7.23
C ASN A 26 -10.34 23.66 -8.45
N LEU A 27 -9.69 22.52 -8.34
CA LEU A 27 -9.83 21.44 -9.29
C LEU A 27 -11.27 20.94 -9.15
N ALA A 28 -11.95 20.76 -10.29
CA ALA A 28 -13.32 20.31 -10.34
C ALA A 28 -13.45 18.85 -9.83
N ALA A 29 -14.69 18.41 -9.62
CA ALA A 29 -14.97 16.99 -9.43
C ALA A 29 -14.38 16.18 -10.60
N GLN A 30 -13.84 15.01 -10.30
CA GLN A 30 -13.21 14.15 -11.29
C GLN A 30 -13.67 12.71 -11.03
N VAL A 31 -14.11 12.03 -12.09
CA VAL A 31 -14.47 10.62 -12.01
C VAL A 31 -13.20 9.79 -11.86
N ARG A 32 -13.24 8.78 -10.98
CA ARG A 32 -12.15 7.83 -10.79
C ARG A 32 -11.86 7.07 -12.09
N THR A 33 -10.57 6.87 -12.37
CA THR A 33 -10.07 6.17 -13.55
C THR A 33 -9.17 4.98 -13.19
N LEU A 34 -8.80 4.84 -11.91
CA LEU A 34 -7.93 3.77 -11.43
C LEU A 34 -8.52 2.38 -11.71
N ALA A 35 -7.76 1.54 -12.42
CA ALA A 35 -8.18 0.19 -12.79
C ALA A 35 -7.63 -0.90 -11.87
N LYS A 36 -6.65 -0.59 -11.00
CA LYS A 36 -6.06 -1.56 -10.04
C LYS A 36 -7.04 -1.90 -8.92
N ARG A 37 -7.05 -3.16 -8.48
CA ARG A 37 -8.11 -3.71 -7.60
C ARG A 37 -7.62 -4.61 -6.47
N TYR A 38 -6.68 -5.51 -6.77
CA TYR A 38 -6.41 -6.67 -5.91
C TYR A 38 -5.43 -6.41 -4.78
N ASN A 39 -4.50 -5.46 -4.95
CA ASN A 39 -3.48 -5.13 -3.97
C ASN A 39 -3.97 -4.01 -3.05
N PRO A 40 -3.94 -4.21 -1.71
CA PRO A 40 -4.22 -3.13 -0.78
C PRO A 40 -3.25 -1.96 -0.98
N VAL A 41 -3.74 -0.75 -0.75
CA VAL A 41 -2.89 0.45 -0.65
C VAL A 41 -2.36 0.54 0.78
N PHE A 42 -1.06 0.71 0.92
CA PHE A 42 -0.39 0.94 2.20
C PHE A 42 0.13 2.38 2.22
N VAL A 43 -0.28 3.14 3.23
CA VAL A 43 0.12 4.54 3.42
C VAL A 43 0.86 4.64 4.76
N GLN A 44 2.11 5.07 4.72
CA GLN A 44 2.90 5.29 5.95
C GLN A 44 2.24 6.38 6.80
N GLY A 45 2.17 6.19 8.11
CA GLY A 45 1.51 7.12 9.02
C GLY A 45 2.21 8.47 9.17
N ASN A 46 3.50 8.55 8.79
CA ASN A 46 4.24 9.81 8.66
C ASN A 46 4.01 10.52 7.31
N LEU A 47 2.94 10.21 6.58
CA LEU A 47 2.62 10.92 5.35
C LEU A 47 2.37 12.41 5.68
N PRO A 48 3.08 13.35 5.00
CA PRO A 48 2.96 14.76 5.29
C PRO A 48 1.52 15.25 5.26
N GLY A 49 1.09 15.81 6.38
CA GLY A 49 -0.26 16.34 6.57
C GLY A 49 -1.12 15.52 7.54
N ILE A 50 -0.99 14.20 7.59
CA ILE A 50 -1.84 13.33 8.44
C ILE A 50 -1.17 12.86 9.75
N GLU A 51 0.07 13.26 9.99
CA GLU A 51 0.90 12.82 11.12
C GLU A 51 0.33 13.25 12.49
N ASN A 52 0.59 12.45 13.53
CA ASN A 52 0.25 12.72 14.94
C ASN A 52 -1.25 12.84 15.24
N ILE A 53 -2.12 12.23 14.42
CA ILE A 53 -3.56 12.20 14.66
C ILE A 53 -3.96 11.02 15.55
N GLN A 54 -4.99 11.22 16.38
CA GLN A 54 -5.58 10.13 17.18
C GLN A 54 -6.38 9.21 16.27
N ILE A 55 -5.89 7.99 15.98
CA ILE A 55 -6.41 7.15 14.89
C ILE A 55 -7.89 6.75 15.08
N ARG A 56 -8.38 6.72 16.32
CA ARG A 56 -9.76 6.34 16.68
C ARG A 56 -10.79 7.39 16.32
N ASP A 57 -10.36 8.63 16.12
CA ASP A 57 -11.25 9.75 15.81
C ASP A 57 -11.59 9.85 14.31
N TRP A 58 -10.99 9.00 13.46
CA TRP A 58 -11.06 9.15 12.00
C TRP A 58 -11.92 8.10 11.34
N CYS A 59 -12.59 8.52 10.28
CA CYS A 59 -13.38 7.68 9.38
C CYS A 59 -12.92 7.94 7.95
N VAL A 60 -12.91 6.89 7.13
CA VAL A 60 -12.56 6.98 5.70
C VAL A 60 -13.82 6.87 4.87
N PHE A 61 -13.94 7.75 3.87
CA PHE A 61 -15.07 7.79 2.95
C PHE A 61 -14.60 7.82 1.50
N ARG A 62 -15.47 7.34 0.63
CA ARG A 62 -15.45 7.58 -0.81
C ARG A 62 -16.57 8.52 -1.20
N PHE A 63 -16.33 9.33 -2.22
CA PHE A 63 -17.35 10.14 -2.86
C PHE A 63 -17.81 9.47 -4.17
N ASP A 64 -19.12 9.46 -4.39
CA ASP A 64 -19.74 9.08 -5.66
C ASP A 64 -20.27 10.35 -6.34
N ALA A 65 -19.64 10.77 -7.44
CA ALA A 65 -20.00 12.00 -8.12
C ALA A 65 -21.32 11.90 -8.89
N ALA A 66 -21.72 10.70 -9.33
CA ALA A 66 -22.99 10.51 -10.04
C ALA A 66 -24.18 10.58 -9.09
N ALA A 67 -24.05 9.96 -7.91
CA ALA A 67 -25.08 9.98 -6.88
C ALA A 67 -25.01 11.22 -5.97
N GLN A 68 -23.89 11.95 -5.99
CA GLN A 68 -23.57 13.02 -5.01
C GLN A 68 -23.71 12.51 -3.57
N THR A 69 -23.11 11.35 -3.28
CA THR A 69 -23.19 10.73 -1.94
C THR A 69 -21.82 10.38 -1.38
N TRP A 70 -21.73 10.36 -0.05
CA TRP A 70 -20.60 9.84 0.70
C TRP A 70 -20.90 8.43 1.17
N GLN A 71 -19.92 7.54 1.04
CA GLN A 71 -20.03 6.17 1.52
C GLN A 71 -18.81 5.80 2.36
N PRO A 72 -19.00 5.14 3.52
CA PRO A 72 -17.88 4.71 4.34
C PRO A 72 -17.06 3.64 3.60
N VAL A 73 -15.76 3.67 3.80
CA VAL A 73 -14.80 2.73 3.20
C VAL A 73 -14.23 1.86 4.30
N PRO A 74 -14.13 0.53 4.14
CA PRO A 74 -13.35 -0.30 5.06
C PRO A 74 -11.88 0.13 5.03
N PHE A 75 -11.34 0.44 6.19
CA PHE A 75 -9.95 0.84 6.38
C PHE A 75 -9.43 0.26 7.69
N GLN A 76 -8.11 0.28 7.87
CA GLN A 76 -7.49 -0.02 9.17
C GLN A 76 -6.15 0.69 9.32
N PHE A 77 -5.74 0.85 10.58
CA PHE A 77 -4.38 1.23 10.94
C PHE A 77 -3.66 0.02 11.53
N ASP A 78 -2.48 -0.28 11.00
CA ASP A 78 -1.64 -1.37 11.47
C ASP A 78 -0.29 -0.83 11.92
N GLU A 79 0.08 -1.12 13.16
CA GLU A 79 1.39 -0.84 13.72
C GLU A 79 2.42 -1.84 13.17
N ILE A 80 3.65 -1.39 12.92
CA ILE A 80 4.78 -2.20 12.47
C ILE A 80 6.02 -1.99 13.36
N ASP A 81 6.79 -3.07 13.56
CA ASP A 81 8.09 -2.99 14.21
C ASP A 81 9.19 -2.44 13.28
N GLU A 82 10.40 -2.28 13.81
CA GLU A 82 11.59 -1.81 13.07
C GLU A 82 11.96 -2.69 11.86
N ASN A 83 11.49 -3.95 11.84
CA ASN A 83 11.70 -4.91 10.75
C ASN A 83 10.52 -4.96 9.76
N GLY A 84 9.50 -4.11 9.96
CA GLY A 84 8.29 -4.07 9.15
C GLY A 84 7.30 -5.20 9.45
N ASN A 85 7.45 -5.91 10.58
CA ASN A 85 6.48 -6.92 11.02
C ASN A 85 5.33 -6.25 11.74
N PHE A 86 4.11 -6.74 11.51
CA PHE A 86 2.92 -6.17 12.15
C PHE A 86 2.90 -6.43 13.65
N LEU A 87 2.67 -5.37 14.41
CA LEU A 87 2.44 -5.39 15.83
C LEU A 87 0.94 -5.48 16.12
N GLN A 88 0.64 -6.12 17.25
CA GLN A 88 -0.73 -6.42 17.66
C GLN A 88 -1.46 -5.17 18.15
N GLU A 89 -0.80 -4.37 18.97
CA GLU A 89 -1.35 -3.16 19.56
C GLU A 89 -0.86 -1.95 18.76
N ASN A 90 -1.76 -0.99 18.59
CA ASN A 90 -1.41 0.33 18.09
C ASN A 90 -1.38 1.29 19.28
N ASP A 91 -0.43 2.21 19.28
CA ASP A 91 -0.19 3.13 20.39
C ASP A 91 -1.26 4.26 20.54
N GLY A 92 -2.19 4.31 19.59
CA GLY A 92 -3.32 5.23 19.50
C GLY A 92 -3.08 6.45 18.61
N THR A 93 -1.85 6.66 18.13
CA THR A 93 -1.43 7.88 17.45
C THR A 93 -0.75 7.56 16.14
N LEU A 94 -1.23 8.15 15.03
CA LEU A 94 -0.63 7.90 13.73
C LEU A 94 0.81 8.43 13.67
N ASP A 95 1.78 7.53 13.50
CA ASP A 95 3.19 7.89 13.45
C ASP A 95 3.97 7.15 12.34
N ALA A 96 5.30 7.17 12.40
CA ALA A 96 6.15 6.55 11.38
C ALA A 96 6.11 5.01 11.39
N ASN A 97 5.64 4.39 12.47
CA ASN A 97 5.50 2.95 12.62
C ASN A 97 4.07 2.49 12.34
N ASP A 98 3.21 3.36 11.85
CA ASP A 98 1.87 3.00 11.42
C ASP A 98 1.71 2.90 9.91
N LEU A 99 0.75 2.06 9.51
CA LEU A 99 0.26 1.93 8.16
C LEU A 99 -1.25 2.14 8.13
N LEU A 100 -1.72 3.08 7.32
CA LEU A 100 -3.12 3.15 6.88
C LEU A 100 -3.33 2.21 5.68
N LEU A 101 -4.31 1.33 5.77
CA LEU A 101 -4.65 0.34 4.76
C LEU A 101 -6.09 0.52 4.27
N PHE A 102 -6.29 0.36 2.97
CA PHE A 102 -7.60 0.27 2.32
C PHE A 102 -7.48 -0.43 0.96
N MET A 103 -8.59 -0.87 0.39
CA MET A 103 -8.61 -1.48 -0.94
C MET A 103 -8.82 -0.41 -2.03
N PRO A 104 -8.10 -0.47 -3.17
CA PRO A 104 -8.32 0.43 -4.31
C PRO A 104 -9.76 0.41 -4.84
N ASP A 105 -10.40 -0.76 -4.86
CA ASP A 105 -11.79 -0.95 -5.30
C ASP A 105 -12.80 -0.04 -4.56
N ASP A 106 -12.48 0.28 -3.31
CA ASP A 106 -13.34 1.07 -2.43
C ASP A 106 -13.03 2.58 -2.50
N ALA A 107 -12.01 3.00 -3.26
CA ALA A 107 -11.79 4.42 -3.56
C ALA A 107 -12.86 4.96 -4.52
N GLY A 108 -13.12 6.27 -4.43
CA GLY A 108 -14.17 6.95 -5.19
C GLY A 108 -13.65 8.04 -6.10
N ASP A 109 -14.58 8.89 -6.51
CA ASP A 109 -14.37 10.07 -7.31
C ASP A 109 -13.78 11.21 -6.45
N ARG A 110 -13.26 12.22 -7.12
CA ARG A 110 -12.85 13.46 -6.46
C ARG A 110 -14.07 14.31 -6.13
N ALA A 111 -14.27 14.58 -4.86
CA ALA A 111 -15.34 15.44 -4.36
C ALA A 111 -15.12 16.91 -4.74
N PRO A 112 -16.19 17.68 -5.01
CA PRO A 112 -16.12 19.13 -5.01
C PRO A 112 -15.53 19.67 -3.69
N PRO A 113 -14.79 20.79 -3.70
CA PRO A 113 -14.22 21.38 -2.49
C PRO A 113 -15.25 21.74 -1.41
N ASP A 114 -16.46 22.05 -1.82
CA ASP A 114 -17.61 22.50 -1.01
C ASP A 114 -18.61 21.38 -0.67
N PHE A 115 -18.40 20.17 -1.16
CA PHE A 115 -19.28 19.03 -0.87
C PHE A 115 -18.74 18.21 0.32
N TRP A 116 -19.49 18.16 1.42
CA TRP A 116 -19.07 17.55 2.70
C TRP A 116 -20.18 16.64 3.27
N PRO A 117 -19.86 15.58 4.04
CA PRO A 117 -20.87 14.77 4.72
C PRO A 117 -21.70 15.61 5.70
N GLU A 118 -23.02 15.41 5.74
CA GLU A 118 -23.93 16.20 6.58
C GLU A 118 -23.58 16.16 8.07
N ASN A 119 -23.09 15.01 8.55
CA ASN A 119 -22.75 14.77 9.96
C ASN A 119 -21.26 14.99 10.28
N ALA A 120 -20.48 15.57 9.37
CA ALA A 120 -19.07 15.89 9.63
C ALA A 120 -18.99 17.08 10.59
N ALA A 121 -18.63 16.81 11.86
CA ALA A 121 -18.43 17.86 12.87
C ALA A 121 -17.14 18.65 12.64
N ALA A 122 -16.17 18.07 11.92
CA ALA A 122 -14.90 18.71 11.62
C ALA A 122 -14.98 19.59 10.37
N GLU A 123 -14.42 20.80 10.48
CA GLU A 123 -14.25 21.75 9.36
C GLU A 123 -13.03 21.41 8.48
N GLN A 124 -12.45 20.22 8.66
CA GLN A 124 -11.26 19.76 7.96
C GLN A 124 -11.41 18.31 7.49
N ARG A 125 -10.83 18.02 6.33
CA ARG A 125 -10.70 16.67 5.77
C ARG A 125 -9.31 16.50 5.16
N PHE A 126 -8.84 15.26 5.10
CA PHE A 126 -7.74 14.93 4.19
C PHE A 126 -8.30 14.30 2.93
N GLU A 127 -7.98 14.88 1.78
CA GLU A 127 -8.12 14.25 0.47
C GLU A 127 -6.87 13.43 0.21
N LEU A 128 -7.01 12.13 0.01
CA LEU A 128 -5.93 11.25 -0.42
C LEU A 128 -6.12 10.91 -1.90
N LEU A 129 -5.23 11.43 -2.74
CA LEU A 129 -5.14 11.06 -4.15
C LEU A 129 -4.33 9.76 -4.25
N ILE A 130 -4.92 8.74 -4.87
CA ILE A 130 -4.28 7.45 -5.16
C ILE A 130 -4.03 7.37 -6.67
N PHE A 131 -2.81 7.04 -7.08
CA PHE A 131 -2.47 6.93 -8.50
C PHE A 131 -1.32 5.96 -8.78
N ASP A 132 -1.23 5.52 -10.03
CA ASP A 132 -0.09 4.76 -10.54
C ASP A 132 1.00 5.71 -11.07
N ARG A 133 2.24 5.59 -10.60
CA ARG A 133 3.36 6.41 -11.10
C ARG A 133 3.68 6.15 -12.57
N ASN A 134 3.43 4.94 -13.05
CA ASN A 134 3.68 4.57 -14.45
C ASN A 134 2.51 4.95 -15.37
N ASN A 135 1.32 5.15 -14.80
CA ASN A 135 0.15 5.66 -15.50
C ASN A 135 -0.55 6.74 -14.65
N PRO A 136 0.00 7.96 -14.57
CA PRO A 136 -0.51 9.00 -13.67
C PRO A 136 -1.93 9.45 -13.95
N ASP A 137 -2.50 9.09 -15.10
CA ASP A 137 -3.90 9.39 -15.44
C ASP A 137 -4.90 8.43 -14.78
N GLU A 138 -4.44 7.28 -14.27
CA GLU A 138 -5.23 6.37 -13.44
C GLU A 138 -5.25 6.86 -11.99
N LYS A 139 -6.38 7.44 -11.58
CA LYS A 139 -6.55 8.12 -10.30
C LYS A 139 -7.82 7.67 -9.59
N ALA A 140 -7.78 7.68 -8.26
CA ALA A 140 -8.94 7.56 -7.39
C ALA A 140 -8.70 8.35 -6.10
N TRP A 141 -9.77 8.57 -5.33
CA TRP A 141 -9.70 9.37 -4.11
C TRP A 141 -10.39 8.69 -2.93
N ILE A 142 -9.84 8.88 -1.74
CA ILE A 142 -10.53 8.66 -0.48
C ILE A 142 -10.38 9.90 0.40
N TYR A 143 -11.27 10.01 1.39
CA TYR A 143 -11.35 11.18 2.25
C TYR A 143 -11.38 10.76 3.70
N LEU A 144 -10.46 11.30 4.49
CA LEU A 144 -10.44 11.11 5.94
C LEU A 144 -11.17 12.28 6.59
N TYR A 145 -12.16 11.94 7.41
CA TYR A 145 -12.93 12.89 8.20
C TYR A 145 -12.81 12.55 9.68
N LYS A 146 -12.67 13.59 10.51
CA LYS A 146 -12.62 13.45 11.96
C LYS A 146 -14.03 13.51 12.56
N ASN A 147 -14.34 12.60 13.48
CA ASN A 147 -15.53 12.60 14.33
C ASN A 147 -16.85 12.75 13.57
N VAL A 148 -17.10 11.89 12.57
CA VAL A 148 -18.37 11.89 11.82
C VAL A 148 -19.43 11.11 12.61
N ALA A 149 -20.42 11.82 13.15
CA ALA A 149 -21.43 11.22 14.02
C ALA A 149 -22.29 10.18 13.26
N GLY A 150 -22.56 9.04 13.92
CA GLY A 150 -23.39 7.96 13.37
C GLY A 150 -22.67 7.00 12.42
N TYR A 151 -21.40 7.25 12.11
CA TYR A 151 -20.55 6.34 11.34
C TYR A 151 -19.65 5.55 12.27
N ASN A 152 -20.07 4.31 12.56
CA ASN A 152 -19.17 3.29 13.10
C ASN A 152 -18.54 2.57 11.91
N ASN A 153 -17.23 2.33 11.96
CA ASN A 153 -16.43 1.72 10.89
C ASN A 153 -17.20 0.70 10.03
N SER A 154 -17.08 0.82 8.70
CA SER A 154 -17.68 -0.13 7.75
C SER A 154 -17.31 -1.57 8.12
N PRO A 155 -18.24 -2.54 8.04
CA PRO A 155 -17.88 -3.94 8.24
C PRO A 155 -16.73 -4.30 7.30
N GLY A 156 -15.75 -5.00 7.83
CA GLY A 156 -14.61 -5.51 7.09
C GLY A 156 -14.99 -6.54 6.04
N TYR A 157 -13.98 -7.07 5.34
CA TYR A 157 -14.20 -8.12 4.35
C TYR A 157 -14.27 -9.53 4.93
N PHE A 158 -14.01 -9.69 6.23
CA PHE A 158 -13.69 -10.99 6.81
C PHE A 158 -14.77 -11.51 7.74
N ARG A 159 -14.98 -12.81 7.65
CA ARG A 159 -15.68 -13.61 8.65
C ARG A 159 -14.79 -14.79 9.02
N TYR A 160 -14.52 -14.94 10.31
CA TYR A 160 -13.80 -16.07 10.86
C TYR A 160 -14.76 -17.01 11.58
N LEU A 161 -14.63 -18.31 11.33
CA LEU A 161 -15.34 -19.38 12.02
C LEU A 161 -14.27 -20.23 12.71
N PRO A 162 -14.11 -20.13 14.03
CA PRO A 162 -13.13 -20.93 14.76
C PRO A 162 -13.50 -22.42 14.71
N ALA A 163 -12.49 -23.27 14.88
CA ALA A 163 -12.70 -24.70 15.04
C ALA A 163 -13.58 -24.97 16.28
N LEU A 164 -14.60 -25.83 16.14
CA LEU A 164 -15.56 -26.07 17.23
C LEU A 164 -14.98 -26.91 18.38
N ASN A 165 -13.99 -27.78 18.15
CA ASN A 165 -13.56 -28.81 19.13
C ASN A 165 -12.06 -29.20 19.17
N GLU A 166 -11.16 -28.44 18.55
CA GLU A 166 -9.69 -28.71 18.45
C GLU A 166 -9.24 -30.10 17.89
N PRO A 167 -8.17 -30.18 17.08
CA PRO A 167 -7.45 -29.06 16.49
C PRO A 167 -8.08 -28.54 15.19
N ALA A 168 -8.05 -27.21 15.06
CA ALA A 168 -7.83 -26.38 13.87
C ALA A 168 -8.60 -26.61 12.53
N ALA A 169 -9.81 -27.16 12.53
CA ALA A 169 -10.72 -27.08 11.37
C ALA A 169 -11.50 -25.74 11.32
N ASP A 170 -10.79 -24.62 11.33
CA ASP A 170 -11.37 -23.28 11.24
C ASP A 170 -11.61 -22.87 9.77
N THR A 171 -12.24 -21.71 9.58
CA THR A 171 -12.51 -21.18 8.25
C THR A 171 -12.41 -19.67 8.25
N VAL A 172 -11.73 -19.14 7.23
CA VAL A 172 -11.70 -17.71 6.91
C VAL A 172 -12.49 -17.49 5.63
N GLN A 173 -13.44 -16.56 5.66
CA GLN A 173 -14.18 -16.13 4.50
C GLN A 173 -13.90 -14.65 4.25
N THR A 174 -13.60 -14.31 3.00
CA THR A 174 -13.28 -12.97 2.55
C THR A 174 -14.31 -12.47 1.53
N ARG A 175 -14.01 -11.33 0.88
CA ARG A 175 -14.74 -10.85 -0.30
C ARG A 175 -14.72 -11.87 -1.44
N SER A 176 -13.54 -12.42 -1.76
CA SER A 176 -13.32 -13.23 -2.97
C SER A 176 -13.28 -14.75 -2.73
N TYR A 177 -12.95 -15.20 -1.52
CA TYR A 177 -12.72 -16.62 -1.27
C TYR A 177 -13.14 -17.06 0.13
N LYS A 178 -13.33 -18.37 0.27
CA LYS A 178 -13.44 -19.08 1.54
C LYS A 178 -12.29 -20.07 1.61
N LEU A 179 -11.49 -20.00 2.67
CA LEU A 179 -10.37 -20.87 2.96
C LEU A 179 -10.67 -21.67 4.23
N GLY A 180 -10.49 -22.98 4.17
CA GLY A 180 -10.63 -23.89 5.30
C GLY A 180 -9.33 -24.61 5.58
N HIS A 181 -9.14 -24.96 6.85
CA HIS A 181 -8.03 -25.79 7.30
C HIS A 181 -8.54 -27.16 7.74
N ASN A 182 -7.65 -28.15 7.65
CA ASN A 182 -7.90 -29.51 8.12
C ASN A 182 -7.75 -29.62 9.66
N LEU A 183 -7.93 -30.82 10.21
CA LEU A 183 -7.78 -31.08 11.65
C LEU A 183 -6.38 -30.83 12.23
N LYS A 184 -5.38 -30.58 11.38
CA LYS A 184 -4.01 -30.20 11.76
C LYS A 184 -3.71 -28.73 11.46
N GLY A 185 -4.73 -27.93 11.11
CA GLY A 185 -4.60 -26.50 10.83
C GLY A 185 -3.88 -26.17 9.52
N TRP A 186 -3.78 -27.14 8.60
CA TRP A 186 -3.18 -26.94 7.29
C TRP A 186 -4.25 -26.74 6.21
N THR A 187 -4.00 -25.88 5.22
CA THR A 187 -5.00 -25.48 4.23
C THR A 187 -5.30 -26.60 3.22
N ASP A 188 -6.54 -27.10 3.22
CA ASP A 188 -7.05 -28.19 2.37
C ASP A 188 -8.36 -27.84 1.64
N PHE A 189 -8.87 -26.62 1.84
CA PHE A 189 -10.09 -26.17 1.18
C PHE A 189 -9.98 -24.72 0.76
N VAL A 190 -10.27 -24.47 -0.52
CA VAL A 190 -10.46 -23.11 -1.05
C VAL A 190 -11.65 -23.12 -2.00
N SER A 191 -12.55 -22.15 -1.87
CA SER A 191 -13.60 -21.89 -2.87
C SER A 191 -13.70 -20.41 -3.12
N LEU A 192 -14.17 -20.01 -4.31
CA LEU A 192 -14.34 -18.60 -4.66
C LEU A 192 -15.78 -18.13 -4.44
N SER A 193 -16.00 -16.82 -4.35
CA SER A 193 -17.33 -16.26 -4.10
C SER A 193 -18.36 -16.60 -5.18
N GLY A 194 -17.93 -16.78 -6.44
CA GLY A 194 -18.79 -17.21 -7.53
C GLY A 194 -19.36 -18.63 -7.36
N ASN A 195 -18.65 -19.51 -6.64
CA ASN A 195 -19.15 -20.84 -6.28
C ASN A 195 -18.51 -21.37 -4.98
N ARG A 196 -19.11 -20.99 -3.84
CA ARG A 196 -18.60 -21.32 -2.48
C ARG A 196 -18.67 -22.79 -2.07
N ARG A 197 -19.20 -23.66 -2.93
CA ARG A 197 -19.29 -25.10 -2.68
C ARG A 197 -18.24 -25.89 -3.44
N LYS A 198 -17.61 -25.30 -4.47
CA LYS A 198 -16.63 -25.99 -5.29
C LYS A 198 -15.24 -25.78 -4.70
N ASN A 199 -14.63 -26.86 -4.22
CA ASN A 199 -13.26 -26.84 -3.74
C ASN A 199 -12.31 -26.75 -4.94
N LEU A 200 -11.38 -25.81 -4.90
CA LEU A 200 -10.40 -25.58 -5.95
C LEU A 200 -9.11 -26.39 -5.75
N ILE A 201 -8.79 -26.75 -4.51
CA ILE A 201 -7.54 -27.43 -4.18
C ILE A 201 -7.82 -28.78 -3.52
N ASP A 202 -6.92 -29.74 -3.66
CA ASP A 202 -6.83 -30.81 -2.65
C ASP A 202 -6.19 -30.22 -1.39
N ARG A 203 -5.01 -29.61 -1.53
CA ARG A 203 -4.29 -28.97 -0.44
C ARG A 203 -3.13 -28.10 -0.92
N LEU A 204 -2.64 -27.26 -0.01
CA LEU A 204 -1.27 -26.76 -0.10
C LEU A 204 -0.29 -27.89 0.24
N LYS A 205 0.85 -27.97 -0.43
CA LYS A 205 1.87 -28.99 -0.18
C LYS A 205 3.19 -28.35 0.22
N PHE A 206 3.87 -28.98 1.17
CA PHE A 206 5.21 -28.57 1.63
C PHE A 206 6.08 -29.80 1.77
N HIS A 207 7.10 -29.96 0.94
CA HIS A 207 8.00 -31.12 1.00
C HIS A 207 9.44 -30.68 1.27
N VAL A 208 10.11 -31.36 2.19
CA VAL A 208 11.53 -31.19 2.51
C VAL A 208 12.18 -32.57 2.58
N ASN A 209 13.29 -32.77 1.87
CA ASN A 209 14.01 -34.05 1.95
C ASN A 209 15.53 -33.90 1.80
N GLY A 210 16.23 -34.92 2.32
CA GLY A 210 17.67 -35.12 2.19
C GLY A 210 18.05 -36.54 2.65
N GLY A 211 19.33 -36.78 2.87
CA GLY A 211 19.84 -37.98 3.55
C GLY A 211 20.41 -39.04 2.63
N ASP A 212 20.89 -38.70 1.42
CA ASP A 212 21.59 -39.63 0.53
C ASP A 212 23.11 -39.70 0.83
N GLY A 213 23.50 -39.77 2.10
CA GLY A 213 24.89 -39.86 2.55
C GLY A 213 25.29 -41.28 2.95
N ILE A 214 26.60 -41.58 2.97
CA ILE A 214 27.14 -42.92 3.31
C ILE A 214 26.68 -43.40 4.71
N ALA A 215 26.34 -42.49 5.62
CA ALA A 215 26.01 -42.78 7.02
C ALA A 215 24.60 -42.35 7.48
N ILE A 216 23.84 -41.63 6.65
CA ILE A 216 22.53 -41.08 7.02
C ILE A 216 21.48 -41.66 6.09
N LYS A 217 20.34 -42.09 6.64
CA LYS A 217 19.22 -42.57 5.83
C LYS A 217 18.45 -41.39 5.25
N LYS A 218 17.81 -41.61 4.09
CA LYS A 218 16.90 -40.64 3.49
C LYS A 218 15.81 -40.24 4.50
N THR A 219 15.67 -38.95 4.74
CA THR A 219 14.66 -38.35 5.63
C THR A 219 13.78 -37.43 4.80
N PHE A 220 12.47 -37.49 5.05
CA PHE A 220 11.48 -36.62 4.43
C PHE A 220 10.58 -36.01 5.51
N LEU A 221 10.18 -34.76 5.28
CA LEU A 221 9.18 -34.02 6.04
C LEU A 221 8.18 -33.49 5.01
N ASN A 222 6.90 -33.65 5.30
CA ASN A 222 5.82 -33.12 4.46
C ASN A 222 4.77 -32.39 5.31
N GLU A 223 3.74 -31.81 4.69
CA GLU A 223 2.69 -31.10 5.42
C GLU A 223 1.88 -32.00 6.37
N ASP A 224 1.75 -33.30 6.10
CA ASP A 224 1.13 -34.25 7.04
C ASP A 224 1.92 -34.41 8.34
N SER A 225 3.20 -34.04 8.32
CA SER A 225 4.06 -34.04 9.51
C SER A 225 3.90 -32.78 10.36
N LEU A 226 3.19 -31.77 9.86
CA LEU A 226 2.93 -30.51 10.56
C LEU A 226 1.64 -30.61 11.37
N ASN A 227 1.63 -30.01 12.54
CA ASN A 227 0.43 -29.83 13.35
C ASN A 227 0.39 -28.37 13.82
N PHE A 228 -0.52 -27.60 13.26
CA PHE A 228 -0.67 -26.17 13.50
C PHE A 228 -1.67 -25.96 14.62
N VAL A 229 -1.22 -25.29 15.65
CA VAL A 229 -2.07 -24.81 16.74
C VAL A 229 -2.20 -23.31 16.58
N THR A 230 -3.43 -22.83 16.47
CA THR A 230 -3.71 -21.40 16.43
C THR A 230 -3.29 -20.78 17.77
N ASP A 231 -2.26 -19.95 17.73
CA ASP A 231 -1.85 -19.12 18.87
C ASP A 231 -2.84 -17.96 18.99
N GLU A 232 -3.18 -17.35 17.86
CA GLU A 232 -4.03 -16.16 17.81
C GLU A 232 -4.67 -15.96 16.44
N PHE A 233 -5.90 -15.42 16.42
CA PHE A 233 -6.55 -14.90 15.22
C PHE A 233 -7.05 -13.48 15.47
N ILE A 234 -6.58 -12.51 14.69
CA ILE A 234 -7.00 -11.10 14.79
C ILE A 234 -7.80 -10.72 13.55
N LEU A 235 -9.09 -10.45 13.78
CA LEU A 235 -10.02 -9.99 12.76
C LEU A 235 -9.92 -8.46 12.61
N ARG A 236 -9.51 -7.98 11.43
CA ARG A 236 -9.48 -6.55 11.10
C ARG A 236 -10.12 -6.27 9.72
N PRO A 237 -10.54 -5.03 9.43
CA PRO A 237 -11.38 -4.75 8.27
C PRO A 237 -10.79 -5.08 6.89
N VAL A 238 -9.50 -4.80 6.67
CA VAL A 238 -8.78 -4.87 5.38
C VAL A 238 -7.77 -6.02 5.33
N ARG A 239 -7.04 -6.25 6.41
CA ARG A 239 -6.13 -7.38 6.59
C ARG A 239 -6.36 -8.02 7.96
N SER A 240 -6.89 -9.23 7.96
CA SER A 240 -6.94 -10.08 9.15
C SER A 240 -5.71 -10.99 9.18
N PHE A 241 -5.29 -11.44 10.36
CA PHE A 241 -4.13 -12.32 10.47
C PHE A 241 -4.32 -13.43 11.49
N GLN A 242 -3.60 -14.52 11.26
CA GLN A 242 -3.56 -15.68 12.13
C GLN A 242 -2.11 -16.05 12.38
N LYS A 243 -1.79 -16.23 13.65
CA LYS A 243 -0.51 -16.71 14.12
C LYS A 243 -0.69 -18.15 14.56
N VAL A 244 0.10 -19.04 13.98
CA VAL A 244 0.06 -20.47 14.30
C VAL A 244 1.43 -20.93 14.74
N LYS A 245 1.45 -21.87 15.69
CA LYS A 245 2.68 -22.53 16.15
C LYS A 245 2.67 -23.97 15.66
N THR A 246 3.84 -24.45 15.28
CA THR A 246 4.01 -25.85 14.90
C THR A 246 5.33 -26.40 15.40
N ARG A 247 5.32 -27.68 15.80
CA ARG A 247 6.52 -28.41 16.20
C ARG A 247 7.06 -29.17 15.00
N ILE A 248 8.27 -28.85 14.59
CA ILE A 248 8.99 -29.47 13.49
C ILE A 248 9.99 -30.46 14.07
N LYS A 249 9.86 -31.72 13.69
CA LYS A 249 10.77 -32.79 14.10
C LYS A 249 11.39 -33.48 12.89
N LEU A 250 12.70 -33.33 12.72
CA LEU A 250 13.46 -33.95 11.64
C LEU A 250 14.52 -34.90 12.22
N GLN A 251 14.45 -36.18 11.84
CA GLN A 251 15.37 -37.20 12.32
C GLN A 251 16.69 -37.17 11.55
N VAL A 252 17.82 -37.16 12.27
CA VAL A 252 19.17 -37.11 11.70
C VAL A 252 20.08 -38.22 12.25
N PRO A 253 19.75 -39.52 12.14
CA PRO A 253 20.57 -40.56 12.78
C PRO A 253 22.01 -40.60 12.21
N PRO A 254 23.05 -40.83 13.04
CA PRO A 254 23.03 -41.09 14.49
C PRO A 254 23.03 -39.83 15.38
N PHE A 255 22.86 -38.64 14.81
CA PHE A 255 22.86 -37.36 15.52
C PHE A 255 21.49 -37.06 16.16
N PRO A 256 21.43 -36.08 17.09
CA PRO A 256 20.17 -35.61 17.63
C PRO A 256 19.21 -35.13 16.53
N SER A 257 17.92 -35.39 16.71
CA SER A 257 16.89 -34.82 15.84
C SER A 257 16.87 -33.30 15.97
N ILE A 258 16.59 -32.62 14.86
CA ILE A 258 16.12 -31.23 14.93
C ILE A 258 14.69 -31.30 15.46
N ASP A 259 14.43 -30.66 16.60
CA ASP A 259 13.13 -30.65 17.26
C ASP A 259 12.87 -29.25 17.78
N LYS A 260 12.06 -28.48 17.05
CA LYS A 260 11.84 -27.05 17.28
C LYS A 260 10.37 -26.70 17.17
N THR A 261 9.96 -25.68 17.90
CA THR A 261 8.65 -25.04 17.70
C THR A 261 8.88 -23.70 17.03
N ASP A 262 8.34 -23.52 15.83
CA ASP A 262 8.41 -22.28 15.07
C ASP A 262 7.01 -21.66 14.90
N THR A 263 6.98 -20.39 14.53
CA THR A 263 5.75 -19.60 14.33
C THR A 263 5.57 -19.27 12.86
N PHE A 264 4.36 -19.47 12.36
CA PHE A 264 3.95 -19.14 11.01
C PHE A 264 2.87 -18.07 11.08
N PHE A 265 2.89 -17.17 10.10
CA PHE A 265 1.95 -16.06 9.99
C PHE A 265 1.15 -16.20 8.72
N PHE A 266 -0.17 -16.20 8.86
CA PHE A 266 -1.12 -16.12 7.76
C PHE A 266 -1.72 -14.71 7.76
N SER A 267 -1.56 -13.99 6.67
CA SER A 267 -2.25 -12.72 6.43
C SER A 267 -3.33 -12.93 5.39
N PHE A 268 -4.56 -12.59 5.73
CA PHE A 268 -5.72 -12.70 4.85
C PHE A 268 -6.08 -11.30 4.34
N PHE A 269 -6.20 -11.18 3.02
CA PHE A 269 -6.65 -10.01 2.30
C PHE A 269 -7.92 -10.34 1.52
N PRO A 270 -8.66 -9.35 0.96
CA PRO A 270 -9.93 -9.62 0.29
C PRO A 270 -9.82 -10.54 -0.93
N TYR A 271 -8.66 -10.54 -1.60
CA TYR A 271 -8.38 -11.32 -2.81
C TYR A 271 -7.18 -12.26 -2.68
N SER A 272 -6.45 -12.25 -1.56
CA SER A 272 -5.22 -13.06 -1.43
C SER A 272 -4.94 -13.48 0.00
N THR A 273 -4.23 -14.60 0.16
CA THR A 273 -3.59 -14.98 1.43
C THR A 273 -2.08 -14.91 1.28
N GLU A 274 -1.37 -14.45 2.29
CA GLU A 274 0.10 -14.53 2.38
C GLU A 274 0.48 -15.40 3.57
N ILE A 275 1.29 -16.43 3.33
CA ILE A 275 1.83 -17.33 4.34
C ILE A 275 3.31 -17.01 4.49
N ARG A 276 3.73 -16.60 5.69
CA ARG A 276 5.13 -16.39 6.05
C ARG A 276 5.56 -17.45 7.04
N ALA A 277 6.46 -18.31 6.60
CA ALA A 277 7.08 -19.36 7.38
C ALA A 277 8.50 -18.94 7.76
N GLY A 278 8.69 -18.48 9.00
CA GLY A 278 10.00 -18.14 9.55
C GLY A 278 10.54 -19.28 10.39
N PHE A 279 11.68 -19.85 9.98
CA PHE A 279 12.37 -20.90 10.72
C PHE A 279 13.62 -20.33 11.37
N SER A 280 13.77 -20.50 12.68
CA SER A 280 15.01 -20.13 13.37
C SER A 280 16.08 -21.21 13.18
N VAL A 281 17.22 -20.84 12.58
CA VAL A 281 18.28 -21.77 12.20
C VAL A 281 19.61 -21.38 12.86
N ASP A 282 19.78 -21.84 14.11
CA ASP A 282 21.04 -21.73 14.85
C ASP A 282 22.18 -22.57 14.22
N ALA A 283 23.40 -22.35 14.70
CA ALA A 283 24.60 -23.02 14.20
C ALA A 283 24.52 -24.56 14.30
N GLY A 284 23.90 -25.11 15.34
CA GLY A 284 23.72 -26.55 15.51
C GLY A 284 22.75 -27.12 14.47
N THR A 285 21.68 -26.39 14.18
CA THR A 285 20.70 -26.74 13.13
C THR A 285 21.35 -26.67 11.76
N LYS A 286 22.12 -25.62 11.46
CA LYS A 286 22.89 -25.51 10.20
C LYS A 286 23.81 -26.70 10.01
N PHE A 287 24.55 -27.08 11.05
CA PHE A 287 25.43 -28.25 11.03
C PHE A 287 24.67 -29.54 10.71
N LEU A 288 23.51 -29.76 11.36
CA LEU A 288 22.67 -30.94 11.09
C LEU A 288 22.09 -30.94 9.67
N LEU A 289 21.71 -29.78 9.12
CA LEU A 289 21.22 -29.65 7.73
C LEU A 289 22.32 -30.00 6.70
N VAL A 290 23.58 -29.61 6.96
CA VAL A 290 24.73 -30.02 6.12
C VAL A 290 24.92 -31.52 6.16
N LEU A 291 24.90 -32.13 7.35
CA LEU A 291 25.04 -33.57 7.51
C LEU A 291 23.92 -34.33 6.78
N LEU A 292 22.67 -33.87 6.97
CA LEU A 292 21.51 -34.40 6.26
C LEU A 292 21.63 -34.28 4.75
N LYS A 293 22.51 -33.42 4.21
CA LYS A 293 22.52 -33.09 2.77
C LYS A 293 21.12 -32.72 2.31
N LEU A 294 20.57 -31.64 2.86
CA LEU A 294 19.24 -31.19 2.46
C LEU A 294 19.23 -30.91 0.95
N GLN A 295 18.39 -31.64 0.20
CA GLN A 295 18.41 -31.65 -1.26
C GLN A 295 17.25 -30.89 -1.87
N ASN A 296 16.07 -30.95 -1.24
CA ASN A 296 14.86 -30.42 -1.83
C ASN A 296 14.03 -29.65 -0.81
N ILE A 297 13.53 -28.49 -1.22
CA ILE A 297 12.44 -27.76 -0.57
C ILE A 297 11.40 -27.44 -1.65
N ARG A 298 10.16 -27.89 -1.46
CA ARG A 298 9.04 -27.64 -2.38
C ARG A 298 7.88 -27.02 -1.62
N LEU A 299 7.29 -25.99 -2.23
CA LEU A 299 6.01 -25.42 -1.83
C LEU A 299 5.13 -25.39 -3.07
N SER A 300 3.94 -25.99 -2.99
CA SER A 300 3.04 -26.06 -4.15
C SER A 300 1.56 -26.07 -3.74
N ILE A 301 0.71 -25.86 -4.73
CA ILE A 301 -0.74 -25.91 -4.63
C ILE A 301 -1.18 -27.08 -5.50
N ASP A 302 -1.73 -28.11 -4.87
CA ASP A 302 -2.32 -29.22 -5.58
C ASP A 302 -3.81 -28.98 -5.82
N LEU A 303 -4.23 -28.99 -7.08
CA LEU A 303 -5.59 -28.64 -7.44
C LEU A 303 -6.52 -29.83 -7.25
N ASN A 304 -7.81 -29.54 -7.05
CA ASN A 304 -8.78 -30.61 -6.94
C ASN A 304 -9.05 -31.26 -8.31
N PRO A 305 -8.96 -32.60 -8.47
CA PRO A 305 -9.24 -33.28 -9.75
C PRO A 305 -10.65 -33.08 -10.31
N ALA A 306 -11.59 -32.62 -9.48
CA ALA A 306 -12.94 -32.24 -9.90
C ALA A 306 -12.97 -30.95 -10.75
N LEU A 307 -11.90 -30.14 -10.72
CA LEU A 307 -11.74 -29.01 -11.65
C LEU A 307 -11.46 -29.54 -13.05
N LYS A 308 -12.15 -29.01 -14.06
CA LYS A 308 -11.96 -29.42 -15.45
C LYS A 308 -11.73 -28.19 -16.31
N ASN A 309 -10.95 -28.34 -17.38
CA ASN A 309 -10.65 -27.27 -18.34
C ASN A 309 -9.93 -26.06 -17.72
N MET A 310 -9.16 -26.28 -16.65
CA MET A 310 -8.23 -25.28 -16.13
C MET A 310 -6.96 -25.29 -16.99
N ARG A 311 -6.30 -24.15 -17.12
CA ARG A 311 -5.00 -24.03 -17.79
C ARG A 311 -3.95 -23.53 -16.82
N PHE A 312 -2.80 -24.19 -16.83
CA PHE A 312 -1.62 -23.80 -16.06
C PHE A 312 -0.76 -22.82 -16.87
N TYR A 313 -0.38 -21.70 -16.25
CA TYR A 313 0.55 -20.69 -16.77
C TYR A 313 1.67 -20.45 -15.76
N SER A 314 2.81 -19.96 -16.23
CA SER A 314 3.89 -19.50 -15.35
C SER A 314 4.74 -18.45 -16.04
N SER A 315 5.68 -17.85 -15.30
CA SER A 315 6.65 -16.90 -15.86
C SER A 315 7.43 -17.47 -17.06
N ASN A 316 7.63 -18.81 -17.11
CA ASN A 316 8.28 -19.52 -18.22
C ASN A 316 7.32 -20.21 -19.19
N ASN A 317 6.04 -20.33 -18.83
CA ASN A 317 5.01 -20.94 -19.66
C ASN A 317 3.86 -19.97 -19.88
N ARG A 318 4.04 -19.06 -20.84
CA ARG A 318 3.03 -18.03 -21.12
C ARG A 318 1.87 -18.49 -22.00
N ASN A 319 2.06 -19.56 -22.78
CA ASN A 319 1.02 -20.11 -23.66
C ASN A 319 0.06 -21.06 -22.93
N GLY A 320 0.50 -21.59 -21.78
CA GLY A 320 -0.29 -22.41 -20.89
C GLY A 320 -0.50 -23.86 -21.34
N PHE A 321 -0.58 -24.77 -20.37
CA PHE A 321 -0.95 -26.18 -20.58
C PHE A 321 -2.36 -26.45 -20.07
N LEU A 322 -3.00 -27.47 -20.61
CA LEU A 322 -4.28 -27.94 -20.07
C LEU A 322 -4.00 -28.74 -18.80
N ILE A 323 -4.78 -28.52 -17.75
CA ILE A 323 -4.77 -29.36 -16.55
C ILE A 323 -5.83 -30.43 -16.77
N ASP A 324 -5.41 -31.61 -17.17
CA ASP A 324 -6.26 -32.76 -17.52
C ASP A 324 -5.87 -34.07 -16.82
N GLY A 325 -4.81 -34.05 -16.02
CA GLY A 325 -4.31 -35.20 -15.27
C GLY A 325 -3.30 -36.05 -16.05
N ILE A 326 -2.84 -35.58 -17.21
CA ILE A 326 -1.84 -36.25 -18.05
C ILE A 326 -0.52 -35.49 -17.95
N PRO A 327 0.61 -36.18 -17.67
CA PRO A 327 1.89 -35.50 -17.48
C PRO A 327 2.33 -34.67 -18.69
N ASP A 328 2.51 -33.38 -18.47
CA ASP A 328 3.18 -32.49 -19.41
C ASP A 328 4.72 -32.53 -19.26
N PRO A 329 5.49 -32.30 -20.35
CA PRO A 329 6.94 -32.37 -20.32
C PRO A 329 7.56 -31.09 -19.73
N LEU A 330 7.53 -30.88 -18.40
CA LEU A 330 8.03 -29.65 -17.77
C LEU A 330 8.85 -29.84 -16.50
N ASN A 331 10.00 -29.14 -16.46
CA ASN A 331 10.63 -28.56 -15.28
C ASN A 331 11.46 -27.36 -15.76
N TYR A 332 10.95 -26.13 -15.61
CA TYR A 332 11.67 -24.94 -16.07
C TYR A 332 12.50 -24.32 -14.93
N PRO A 333 13.80 -24.02 -15.16
CA PRO A 333 14.57 -23.21 -14.22
C PRO A 333 13.96 -21.81 -14.12
N LEU A 334 13.97 -21.19 -12.95
CA LEU A 334 13.48 -19.82 -12.80
C LEU A 334 14.26 -18.86 -13.71
N PRO A 335 13.57 -17.99 -14.47
CA PRO A 335 14.21 -17.09 -15.43
C PRO A 335 15.04 -16.01 -14.73
N ASP A 336 14.56 -15.50 -13.59
CA ASP A 336 15.25 -14.53 -12.74
C ASP A 336 14.86 -14.76 -11.28
N THR A 337 15.81 -15.14 -10.43
CA THR A 337 15.55 -15.44 -9.01
C THR A 337 15.38 -14.19 -8.14
N THR A 338 15.54 -12.98 -8.71
CA THR A 338 15.42 -11.71 -8.00
C THR A 338 14.04 -11.07 -8.14
N GLN A 339 13.21 -11.57 -9.06
CA GLN A 339 11.85 -11.09 -9.31
C GLN A 339 10.79 -11.97 -8.63
N ASN A 340 9.58 -11.41 -8.50
CA ASN A 340 8.41 -12.15 -8.04
C ASN A 340 7.94 -13.12 -9.14
N ASN A 341 8.50 -14.33 -9.14
CA ASN A 341 8.08 -15.38 -10.06
C ASN A 341 6.69 -15.90 -9.67
N TRP A 342 5.96 -16.40 -10.66
CA TRP A 342 4.56 -16.76 -10.49
C TRP A 342 4.17 -18.04 -11.23
N VAL A 343 3.16 -18.71 -10.67
CA VAL A 343 2.41 -19.80 -11.31
C VAL A 343 0.93 -19.51 -11.20
N MET A 344 0.15 -19.92 -12.18
CA MET A 344 -1.28 -19.65 -12.22
C MET A 344 -2.05 -20.81 -12.82
N ALA A 345 -3.19 -21.14 -12.22
CA ALA A 345 -4.21 -21.97 -12.83
C ALA A 345 -5.45 -21.12 -13.07
N SER A 346 -5.96 -21.09 -14.31
CA SER A 346 -7.15 -20.31 -14.65
C SER A 346 -8.05 -21.04 -15.66
N GLY A 347 -9.36 -20.92 -15.47
CA GLY A 347 -10.35 -21.56 -16.34
C GLY A 347 -11.77 -21.20 -15.93
N GLU A 348 -12.70 -22.14 -16.11
CA GLU A 348 -14.13 -21.93 -15.83
C GLU A 348 -14.45 -21.73 -14.34
N ASP A 349 -13.58 -22.22 -13.47
CA ASP A 349 -13.77 -22.18 -12.01
C ASP A 349 -13.05 -20.99 -11.35
N GLY A 350 -12.62 -20.02 -12.15
CA GLY A 350 -11.90 -18.82 -11.72
C GLY A 350 -10.39 -18.94 -11.91
N THR A 351 -9.64 -18.21 -11.09
CA THR A 351 -8.19 -18.07 -11.19
C THR A 351 -7.52 -18.19 -9.82
N ILE A 352 -6.52 -19.06 -9.73
CA ILE A 352 -5.56 -19.13 -8.62
C ILE A 352 -4.20 -18.70 -9.16
N LEU A 353 -3.62 -17.66 -8.60
CA LEU A 353 -2.30 -17.14 -8.98
C LEU A 353 -1.42 -17.07 -7.74
N ALA A 354 -0.23 -17.63 -7.80
CA ALA A 354 0.66 -17.68 -6.66
C ALA A 354 2.01 -17.05 -7.00
N PHE A 355 2.49 -16.21 -6.09
CA PHE A 355 3.79 -15.57 -6.13
C PHE A 355 4.68 -16.16 -5.04
N PHE A 356 5.95 -16.32 -5.35
CA PHE A 356 6.92 -16.95 -4.47
C PHE A 356 8.14 -16.05 -4.30
N ASN A 357 8.68 -16.05 -3.08
CA ASN A 357 10.01 -15.51 -2.82
C ASN A 357 10.82 -16.54 -2.02
N PHE A 358 12.05 -16.82 -2.48
CA PHE A 358 12.99 -17.66 -1.74
C PHE A 358 14.16 -16.83 -1.24
N PRO A 359 14.51 -16.97 0.05
CA PRO A 359 15.67 -16.29 0.61
C PRO A 359 16.96 -16.83 -0.02
N ALA A 360 18.06 -16.11 0.22
CA ALA A 360 19.38 -16.58 -0.16
C ALA A 360 19.76 -17.84 0.66
N VAL A 361 20.22 -18.86 -0.04
CA VAL A 361 20.67 -20.13 0.53
C VAL A 361 22.05 -20.48 -0.03
N GLN A 362 22.78 -21.33 0.68
CA GLN A 362 24.00 -21.97 0.19
C GLN A 362 23.68 -23.39 -0.28
N GLY A 363 24.46 -23.90 -1.24
CA GLY A 363 24.37 -25.29 -1.68
C GLY A 363 23.16 -25.59 -2.57
N ASP A 364 22.48 -24.58 -3.09
CA ASP A 364 21.48 -24.76 -4.14
C ASP A 364 22.14 -25.07 -5.49
N ARG A 365 21.46 -25.91 -6.27
CA ARG A 365 21.80 -26.26 -7.65
C ARG A 365 20.82 -25.66 -8.65
N GLY A 366 19.74 -25.06 -8.15
CA GLY A 366 18.78 -24.31 -8.94
C GLY A 366 17.45 -24.14 -8.24
N LYS A 367 16.71 -23.14 -8.69
CA LYS A 367 15.32 -22.87 -8.33
C LYS A 367 14.47 -23.09 -9.57
N PHE A 368 13.35 -23.80 -9.43
CA PHE A 368 12.54 -24.26 -10.55
C PHE A 368 11.07 -23.98 -10.29
N ILE A 369 10.33 -23.62 -11.33
CA ILE A 369 8.87 -23.76 -11.29
C ILE A 369 8.57 -25.26 -11.20
N TYR A 370 7.81 -25.63 -10.17
CA TYR A 370 7.29 -26.98 -10.03
C TYR A 370 5.95 -27.06 -10.73
N TYR A 371 5.79 -28.05 -11.60
CA TYR A 371 4.51 -28.39 -12.19
C TYR A 371 4.41 -29.90 -12.39
N ARG A 372 3.29 -30.47 -11.97
CA ARG A 372 2.98 -31.88 -12.22
C ARG A 372 1.48 -32.06 -12.38
N ASP A 373 1.10 -32.70 -13.47
CA ASP A 373 -0.30 -33.04 -13.74
C ASP A 373 -0.42 -34.54 -14.02
N ASN A 374 -0.77 -35.32 -13.01
CA ASN A 374 -0.78 -36.78 -13.08
C ASN A 374 -1.80 -37.38 -12.11
N LEU A 375 -2.87 -37.96 -12.66
CA LEU A 375 -3.89 -38.70 -11.89
C LEU A 375 -3.36 -40.00 -11.24
N HIS A 376 -2.18 -40.47 -11.65
CA HIS A 376 -1.50 -41.61 -11.01
C HIS A 376 -0.50 -41.17 -9.93
N GLY A 377 -0.41 -39.87 -9.66
CA GLY A 377 0.37 -39.29 -8.58
C GLY A 377 1.89 -39.30 -8.76
N GLY A 378 2.56 -39.39 -7.61
CA GLY A 378 4.02 -39.35 -7.48
C GLY A 378 4.57 -37.91 -7.57
N THR A 379 5.87 -37.74 -7.33
CA THR A 379 6.50 -36.42 -7.31
C THR A 379 7.73 -36.39 -8.23
N ASN A 380 8.14 -35.21 -8.70
CA ASN A 380 9.34 -35.10 -9.54
C ASN A 380 10.63 -35.39 -8.74
N GLU A 381 10.59 -35.15 -7.43
CA GLU A 381 11.71 -35.32 -6.50
C GLU A 381 11.76 -36.68 -5.81
N GLY A 382 10.86 -37.62 -6.16
CA GLY A 382 10.85 -38.98 -5.62
C GLY A 382 10.53 -39.07 -4.12
N THR A 383 9.75 -38.12 -3.62
CA THR A 383 9.09 -38.19 -2.30
C THR A 383 7.72 -38.86 -2.39
N PRO A 384 7.23 -39.47 -1.30
CA PRO A 384 5.84 -39.94 -1.25
C PRO A 384 4.87 -38.80 -1.51
N GLU A 385 3.83 -39.07 -2.30
CA GLU A 385 2.73 -38.13 -2.48
C GLU A 385 1.82 -38.14 -1.25
N THR A 386 1.19 -37.01 -0.96
CA THR A 386 0.30 -36.82 0.18
C THR A 386 -1.14 -36.53 -0.28
N GLY A 387 -2.07 -36.45 0.68
CA GLY A 387 -3.47 -36.18 0.39
C GLY A 387 -4.17 -37.32 -0.33
N ASP A 388 -4.78 -37.02 -1.47
CA ASP A 388 -5.45 -38.02 -2.32
C ASP A 388 -4.46 -38.88 -3.14
N ALA A 389 -3.15 -38.68 -2.93
CA ALA A 389 -2.04 -39.33 -3.63
C ALA A 389 -2.03 -39.05 -5.14
N VAL A 390 -2.74 -38.01 -5.58
CA VAL A 390 -2.72 -37.46 -6.93
C VAL A 390 -1.82 -36.21 -6.93
N SER A 391 -1.33 -35.81 -8.10
CA SER A 391 -0.75 -34.47 -8.29
C SER A 391 -1.47 -33.85 -9.48
N TYR A 392 -2.59 -33.19 -9.26
CA TYR A 392 -3.45 -32.67 -10.33
C TYR A 392 -3.20 -31.17 -10.48
N GLY A 393 -2.55 -30.79 -11.58
CA GLY A 393 -2.05 -29.43 -11.76
C GLY A 393 -1.25 -28.90 -10.56
N ASP A 394 -0.51 -29.78 -9.86
CA ASP A 394 0.29 -29.44 -8.69
C ASP A 394 1.38 -28.45 -9.09
N MET A 395 1.19 -27.20 -8.71
CA MET A 395 1.97 -26.07 -9.21
C MET A 395 2.60 -25.29 -8.08
N GLY A 396 3.85 -24.91 -8.26
CA GLY A 396 4.60 -24.33 -7.16
C GLY A 396 6.00 -23.92 -7.51
N LEU A 397 6.83 -23.93 -6.48
CA LEU A 397 8.25 -23.68 -6.58
C LEU A 397 9.04 -24.80 -5.91
N TRP A 398 10.14 -25.17 -6.54
CA TRP A 398 11.03 -26.22 -6.11
C TRP A 398 12.48 -25.72 -6.08
N LEU A 399 13.09 -25.77 -4.90
CA LEU A 399 14.50 -25.53 -4.69
C LEU A 399 15.22 -26.88 -4.63
N ASN A 400 16.19 -27.08 -5.51
CA ASN A 400 17.04 -28.26 -5.54
C ASN A 400 18.47 -27.88 -5.15
N GLY A 401 19.17 -28.75 -4.43
CA GLY A 401 20.53 -28.53 -3.95
C GLY A 401 21.24 -29.80 -3.51
N GLU A 402 22.47 -29.64 -3.04
CA GLU A 402 23.29 -30.74 -2.50
C GLU A 402 23.34 -30.74 -0.97
N ALA A 403 23.30 -29.55 -0.37
CA ALA A 403 23.25 -29.33 1.07
C ALA A 403 22.72 -27.92 1.32
N ILE A 404 21.40 -27.75 1.17
CA ILE A 404 20.73 -26.46 1.30
C ILE A 404 20.85 -25.98 2.75
N VAL A 405 21.48 -24.82 2.93
CA VAL A 405 21.61 -24.16 4.24
C VAL A 405 21.27 -22.68 4.10
N PRO A 406 20.46 -22.10 5.01
CA PRO A 406 20.20 -20.65 5.00
C PRO A 406 21.48 -19.86 5.26
N VAL A 407 21.68 -18.76 4.51
CA VAL A 407 22.81 -17.85 4.73
C VAL A 407 22.68 -17.16 6.09
N GLU A 408 21.48 -16.66 6.39
CA GLU A 408 21.16 -16.00 7.66
C GLU A 408 20.82 -17.01 8.76
N ASN A 409 20.66 -16.54 10.00
CA ASN A 409 20.24 -17.38 11.13
C ASN A 409 18.73 -17.66 11.13
N SER A 410 18.05 -17.29 10.05
CA SER A 410 16.66 -17.62 9.78
C SER A 410 16.51 -18.05 8.32
N LEU A 411 15.50 -18.88 8.07
CA LEU A 411 14.97 -19.14 6.74
C LEU A 411 13.54 -18.62 6.72
N THR A 412 13.26 -17.59 5.93
CA THR A 412 11.89 -17.08 5.78
C THR A 412 11.39 -17.41 4.40
N LEU A 413 10.37 -18.27 4.30
CA LEU A 413 9.66 -18.55 3.06
C LEU A 413 8.36 -17.75 3.08
N SER A 414 8.11 -16.96 2.03
CA SER A 414 6.83 -16.27 1.86
C SER A 414 6.12 -16.77 0.61
N PHE A 415 4.82 -17.01 0.76
CA PHE A 415 3.95 -17.48 -0.30
C PHE A 415 2.68 -16.64 -0.35
N LYS A 416 2.46 -15.93 -1.46
CA LYS A 416 1.26 -15.10 -1.65
C LYS A 416 0.39 -15.69 -2.74
N ILE A 417 -0.84 -16.06 -2.38
CA ILE A 417 -1.79 -16.72 -3.27
C ILE A 417 -3.00 -15.80 -3.46
N TYR A 418 -3.30 -15.45 -4.69
CA TYR A 418 -4.50 -14.74 -5.11
C TYR A 418 -5.58 -15.74 -5.52
N TYR A 419 -6.81 -15.46 -5.07
CA TYR A 419 -8.01 -16.24 -5.33
C TYR A 419 -9.03 -15.33 -5.98
N ILE A 420 -9.17 -15.42 -7.31
CA ILE A 420 -9.88 -14.45 -8.14
C ILE A 420 -11.01 -15.15 -8.89
N ASP A 421 -12.26 -14.70 -8.69
CA ASP A 421 -13.46 -15.24 -9.36
C ASP A 421 -13.45 -15.09 -10.89
N GLU A 422 -12.63 -14.19 -11.42
CA GLU A 422 -12.58 -13.93 -12.85
C GLU A 422 -11.95 -15.13 -13.59
N LYS A 423 -12.69 -15.59 -14.60
CA LYS A 423 -12.37 -16.78 -15.39
C LYS A 423 -11.36 -16.47 -16.50
N HIS A 424 -10.69 -17.51 -16.98
CA HIS A 424 -9.85 -17.50 -18.19
C HIS A 424 -8.82 -16.36 -18.25
N LYS A 425 -8.19 -16.03 -17.12
CA LYS A 425 -7.01 -15.18 -17.09
C LYS A 425 -5.84 -15.90 -17.75
N ASP A 426 -5.00 -15.12 -18.42
CA ASP A 426 -3.82 -15.59 -19.12
C ASP A 426 -2.54 -15.05 -18.47
N ALA A 427 -1.40 -15.37 -19.06
CA ALA A 427 -0.11 -14.90 -18.56
C ALA A 427 0.01 -13.36 -18.50
N ALA A 428 -0.68 -12.61 -19.38
CA ALA A 428 -0.62 -11.16 -19.37
C ALA A 428 -1.27 -10.58 -18.11
N PHE A 429 -2.35 -11.20 -17.63
CA PHE A 429 -2.95 -10.85 -16.34
C PHE A 429 -1.97 -11.04 -15.18
N ALA A 430 -1.29 -12.19 -15.12
CA ALA A 430 -0.34 -12.48 -14.05
C ALA A 430 0.86 -11.52 -14.05
N GLU A 431 1.39 -11.20 -15.23
CA GLU A 431 2.48 -10.21 -15.37
C GLU A 431 2.05 -8.81 -14.94
N LYS A 432 0.84 -8.37 -15.34
CA LYS A 432 0.31 -7.08 -14.88
C LYS A 432 0.25 -7.05 -13.34
N LEU A 433 -0.28 -8.10 -12.71
CA LEU A 433 -0.38 -8.14 -11.25
C LEU A 433 0.99 -8.25 -10.56
N ARG A 434 1.98 -8.90 -11.18
CA ARG A 434 3.39 -8.91 -10.73
C ARG A 434 3.95 -7.49 -10.68
N GLU A 435 3.78 -6.73 -11.76
CA GLU A 435 4.23 -5.34 -11.86
C GLU A 435 3.52 -4.45 -10.84
N GLU A 436 2.24 -4.67 -10.59
CA GLU A 436 1.48 -3.96 -9.54
C GLU A 436 2.00 -4.23 -8.12
N ILE A 437 2.56 -5.42 -7.85
CA ILE A 437 3.17 -5.76 -6.55
C ILE A 437 4.54 -5.08 -6.41
N GLU A 438 5.34 -5.11 -7.47
CA GLU A 438 6.69 -4.51 -7.48
C GLU A 438 6.65 -2.98 -7.50
N MET A 439 5.60 -2.40 -8.06
CA MET A 439 5.37 -0.96 -8.16
C MET A 439 3.99 -0.61 -7.57
N PRO A 440 3.90 -0.52 -6.22
CA PRO A 440 2.65 -0.23 -5.54
C PRO A 440 2.14 1.18 -5.87
N LEU A 441 0.84 1.38 -5.65
CA LEU A 441 0.18 2.67 -5.83
C LEU A 441 0.79 3.74 -4.92
N THR A 442 0.85 4.97 -5.44
CA THR A 442 1.29 6.13 -4.67
C THR A 442 0.10 6.89 -4.13
N VAL A 443 0.28 7.43 -2.92
CA VAL A 443 -0.71 8.26 -2.25
C VAL A 443 -0.14 9.63 -1.93
N GLU A 444 -0.90 10.66 -2.24
CA GLU A 444 -0.63 12.05 -1.87
C GLU A 444 -1.77 12.58 -1.00
N ALA A 445 -1.45 13.20 0.14
CA ALA A 445 -2.43 13.81 1.02
C ALA A 445 -2.51 15.32 0.82
N THR A 446 -3.73 15.85 0.85
CA THR A 446 -4.01 17.28 0.90
C THR A 446 -4.99 17.58 2.01
N LEU A 447 -4.59 18.41 2.98
CA LEU A 447 -5.51 18.97 3.98
C LEU A 447 -6.41 20.01 3.32
N GLN A 448 -7.72 19.84 3.49
CA GLN A 448 -8.72 20.77 2.99
C GLN A 448 -9.56 21.27 4.18
N SER A 449 -9.89 22.57 4.15
CA SER A 449 -10.84 23.17 5.08
C SER A 449 -12.17 23.37 4.37
N LYS A 450 -13.27 23.23 5.10
CA LYS A 450 -14.59 23.55 4.57
C LYS A 450 -14.59 25.00 4.08
N PRO A 451 -15.01 25.26 2.82
CA PRO A 451 -15.12 26.63 2.33
C PRO A 451 -16.08 27.39 3.24
N THR A 452 -15.58 28.44 3.90
CA THR A 452 -16.46 29.42 4.56
C THR A 452 -17.04 30.31 3.47
N ASP A 453 -18.34 30.59 3.57
CA ASP A 453 -19.09 31.34 2.56
C ASP A 453 -18.61 32.80 2.50
N VAL A 454 -17.53 33.01 1.76
CA VAL A 454 -17.20 34.28 1.15
C VAL A 454 -17.07 33.97 -0.33
N THR A 455 -18.18 34.02 -1.05
CA THR A 455 -18.23 33.97 -2.52
C THR A 455 -17.36 35.09 -3.10
N GLU A 456 -16.10 34.79 -3.37
CA GLU A 456 -15.37 35.48 -4.44
C GLU A 456 -15.74 34.82 -5.77
N GLU A 457 -16.66 35.44 -6.51
CA GLU A 457 -16.87 35.12 -7.93
C GLU A 457 -15.55 35.35 -8.69
N LYS A 458 -14.81 34.27 -8.95
CA LYS A 458 -13.62 34.31 -9.80
C LYS A 458 -14.04 34.21 -11.27
N GLN A 459 -14.12 35.36 -11.94
CA GLN A 459 -13.95 35.40 -13.38
C GLN A 459 -12.48 35.15 -13.74
N ASN A 460 -12.25 34.04 -14.45
CA ASN A 460 -10.96 33.62 -14.95
C ASN A 460 -10.53 34.51 -16.13
N VAL A 461 -9.63 35.46 -15.90
CA VAL A 461 -8.87 36.14 -16.96
C VAL A 461 -7.38 36.02 -16.61
N PRO A 462 -6.50 35.61 -17.55
CA PRO A 462 -5.07 35.64 -17.30
C PRO A 462 -4.64 37.10 -17.25
N VAL A 463 -4.17 37.57 -16.10
CA VAL A 463 -3.65 38.93 -15.99
C VAL A 463 -2.24 38.88 -15.42
N ASP A 464 -1.28 39.33 -16.24
CA ASP A 464 0.14 39.44 -15.94
C ASP A 464 0.45 40.55 -14.91
N PHE A 465 -0.16 40.48 -13.73
CA PHE A 465 0.22 41.29 -12.57
C PHE A 465 0.11 40.48 -11.27
N TYR A 466 0.99 40.77 -10.31
CA TYR A 466 0.92 40.20 -8.96
C TYR A 466 1.04 41.31 -7.91
N LEU A 467 0.49 41.03 -6.73
CA LEU A 467 0.58 41.85 -5.53
C LEU A 467 0.96 40.91 -4.37
N ASP A 468 2.13 41.12 -3.80
CA ASP A 468 2.64 40.36 -2.66
C ASP A 468 2.09 40.89 -1.33
N GLU A 469 2.36 40.16 -0.24
CA GLU A 469 2.05 40.64 1.10
C GLU A 469 2.84 41.92 1.41
N ALA A 470 2.17 42.91 2.00
CA ALA A 470 2.81 44.09 2.52
C ALA A 470 3.61 43.74 3.78
N TYR A 471 4.82 44.29 3.91
CA TYR A 471 5.70 44.03 5.05
C TYR A 471 6.25 45.34 5.64
N PRO A 472 6.25 45.49 6.98
CA PRO A 472 5.75 44.55 7.98
C PRO A 472 4.22 44.60 8.14
N ASN A 473 3.61 43.43 8.39
CA ASN A 473 2.19 43.31 8.75
C ASN A 473 2.10 42.32 9.93
N PRO A 474 1.83 42.78 11.18
CA PRO A 474 1.28 44.09 11.55
C PRO A 474 2.25 45.26 11.34
N PHE A 475 1.72 46.40 10.89
CA PHE A 475 2.46 47.62 10.57
C PHE A 475 2.37 48.66 11.70
N ARG A 476 3.49 49.34 12.02
CA ARG A 476 3.54 50.46 12.99
C ARG A 476 3.78 51.84 12.33
N PRO A 477 2.72 52.59 11.97
CA PRO A 477 2.85 53.91 11.34
C PRO A 477 3.71 54.90 12.13
N GLY A 478 4.47 55.71 11.42
CA GLY A 478 5.36 56.72 12.01
C GLY A 478 6.62 56.17 12.69
N ARG A 479 6.73 54.84 12.87
CA ARG A 479 7.97 54.17 13.35
C ARG A 479 8.72 53.48 12.23
N GLU A 480 8.01 52.94 11.25
CA GLU A 480 8.57 52.26 10.09
C GLU A 480 7.76 52.56 8.82
N TYR A 481 8.29 52.17 7.65
CA TYR A 481 7.56 52.22 6.39
C TYR A 481 6.97 50.86 6.08
N LEU A 482 5.73 50.85 5.60
CA LEU A 482 5.11 49.68 5.00
C LEU A 482 5.55 49.55 3.54
N ILE A 483 5.99 48.36 3.15
CA ILE A 483 6.48 48.06 1.80
C ILE A 483 5.43 47.23 1.08
N PHE A 484 4.91 47.75 -0.02
CA PHE A 484 4.06 47.01 -0.96
C PHE A 484 4.90 46.50 -2.11
N ARG A 485 4.91 45.18 -2.33
CA ARG A 485 5.60 44.55 -3.46
C ARG A 485 4.60 44.15 -4.55
N PHE A 486 4.84 44.56 -5.78
CA PHE A 486 3.96 44.26 -6.91
C PHE A 486 4.70 44.32 -8.24
N LYS A 487 4.21 43.59 -9.25
CA LYS A 487 4.68 43.69 -10.63
C LYS A 487 3.51 43.88 -11.57
N VAL A 488 3.69 44.76 -12.55
CA VAL A 488 2.74 44.99 -13.65
C VAL A 488 3.52 44.83 -14.96
N ALA A 489 3.16 43.85 -15.79
CA ALA A 489 3.98 43.41 -16.93
C ALA A 489 4.05 44.37 -18.14
N SER A 490 3.53 45.60 -18.07
CA SER A 490 3.53 46.54 -19.21
C SER A 490 3.56 48.00 -18.74
N GLU A 491 4.58 48.75 -19.18
CA GLU A 491 4.83 50.16 -18.86
C GLU A 491 3.73 51.15 -19.36
N LYS A 492 2.70 50.66 -20.06
CA LYS A 492 1.68 51.50 -20.74
C LYS A 492 0.24 51.34 -20.22
N ARG A 493 -0.02 50.69 -19.07
CA ARG A 493 -1.40 50.46 -18.58
C ARG A 493 -1.62 51.12 -17.21
N PRO A 494 -2.56 52.07 -17.04
CA PRO A 494 -2.77 52.74 -15.76
C PRO A 494 -3.03 51.72 -14.65
N ALA A 495 -2.27 51.87 -13.56
CA ALA A 495 -2.32 50.99 -12.40
C ALA A 495 -2.31 51.85 -11.13
N VAL A 496 -3.19 51.54 -10.18
CA VAL A 496 -3.34 52.30 -8.94
C VAL A 496 -3.34 51.35 -7.75
N LEU A 497 -2.49 51.63 -6.76
CA LEU A 497 -2.54 50.99 -5.45
C LEU A 497 -3.42 51.84 -4.53
N ILE A 498 -4.49 51.26 -3.99
CA ILE A 498 -5.49 51.95 -3.18
C ILE A 498 -5.53 51.30 -1.79
N ILE A 499 -5.50 52.09 -0.74
CA ILE A 499 -5.67 51.66 0.65
C ILE A 499 -7.04 52.15 1.13
N CYS A 500 -7.82 51.26 1.74
CA CYS A 500 -9.17 51.49 2.23
C CYS A 500 -9.33 51.07 3.69
N ASP A 501 -10.25 51.73 4.41
CA ASP A 501 -10.70 51.28 5.74
C ASP A 501 -11.71 50.12 5.63
N ILE A 502 -12.21 49.63 6.79
CA ILE A 502 -13.17 48.51 6.85
C ILE A 502 -14.53 48.84 6.19
N GLN A 503 -14.87 50.12 6.06
CA GLN A 503 -16.08 50.57 5.36
C GLN A 503 -15.84 50.74 3.85
N GLY A 504 -14.65 50.40 3.35
CA GLY A 504 -14.26 50.52 1.95
C GLY A 504 -13.92 51.94 1.52
N ARG A 505 -13.83 52.91 2.45
CA ARG A 505 -13.47 54.29 2.13
C ARG A 505 -11.98 54.37 1.85
N THR A 506 -11.61 54.96 0.71
CA THR A 506 -10.21 55.15 0.32
C THR A 506 -9.54 56.17 1.25
N VAL A 507 -8.51 55.72 1.96
CA VAL A 507 -7.71 56.55 2.88
C VAL A 507 -6.43 57.08 2.20
N ARG A 508 -5.87 56.30 1.27
CA ARG A 508 -4.68 56.67 0.48
C ARG A 508 -4.70 55.96 -0.86
N SER A 509 -4.11 56.57 -1.89
CA SER A 509 -3.95 55.95 -3.22
C SER A 509 -2.66 56.42 -3.87
N PHE A 510 -2.04 55.55 -4.66
CA PHE A 510 -0.79 55.78 -5.36
C PHE A 510 -0.90 55.36 -6.82
N ASP A 511 -0.52 56.26 -7.74
CA ASP A 511 -0.37 55.94 -9.16
C ASP A 511 1.02 55.32 -9.39
N VAL A 512 1.06 54.01 -9.62
CA VAL A 512 2.30 53.22 -9.65
C VAL A 512 3.06 53.34 -10.98
N LEU A 513 2.52 54.08 -11.96
CA LEU A 513 3.19 54.40 -13.23
C LEU A 513 3.49 55.89 -13.42
N SER A 514 3.18 56.73 -12.43
CA SER A 514 3.49 58.16 -12.49
C SER A 514 5.01 58.42 -12.52
N ARG A 515 5.45 59.56 -13.08
CA ARG A 515 6.88 59.94 -13.17
C ARG A 515 7.65 60.01 -11.83
N GLN A 516 6.94 59.91 -10.70
CA GLN A 516 7.53 59.83 -9.35
C GLN A 516 7.93 58.39 -8.96
N HIS A 517 7.45 57.37 -9.68
CA HIS A 517 7.77 55.97 -9.50
C HIS A 517 8.39 55.43 -10.80
N LYS A 518 9.67 55.05 -10.77
CA LYS A 518 10.39 54.69 -12.01
C LYS A 518 9.78 53.41 -12.59
N PRO A 519 9.59 53.32 -13.93
CA PRO A 519 9.25 52.06 -14.59
C PRO A 519 10.26 50.96 -14.17
N GLY A 520 9.76 49.83 -13.67
CA GLY A 520 10.56 48.73 -13.13
C GLY A 520 10.76 48.74 -11.61
N GLN A 521 10.25 49.73 -10.87
CA GLN A 521 10.16 49.62 -9.40
C GLN A 521 9.03 48.67 -8.99
N THR A 522 9.42 47.58 -8.33
CA THR A 522 8.52 46.53 -7.81
C THR A 522 8.03 46.82 -6.39
N GLU A 523 8.45 47.94 -5.78
CA GLU A 523 8.20 48.26 -4.36
C GLU A 523 7.69 49.70 -4.17
N LEU A 524 6.69 49.87 -3.32
CA LEU A 524 6.16 51.17 -2.87
C LEU A 524 6.20 51.27 -1.34
N PHE A 525 6.69 52.39 -0.84
CA PHE A 525 6.82 52.66 0.60
C PHE A 525 5.73 53.63 1.07
N TRP A 526 5.12 53.32 2.21
CA TRP A 526 4.09 54.16 2.82
C TRP A 526 4.32 54.31 4.32
N ASP A 527 4.15 55.52 4.84
CA ASP A 527 4.40 55.89 6.24
C ASP A 527 3.17 55.74 7.16
N GLY A 528 2.04 55.26 6.61
CA GLY A 528 0.79 55.09 7.34
C GLY A 528 -0.06 56.35 7.46
N ARG A 529 0.21 57.39 6.66
CA ARG A 529 -0.60 58.61 6.63
C ARG A 529 -1.68 58.60 5.55
N ASP A 530 -2.80 59.24 5.84
CA ASP A 530 -3.89 59.48 4.89
C ASP A 530 -3.52 60.56 3.84
N ARG A 531 -4.46 60.93 2.97
CA ARG A 531 -4.26 62.01 1.97
C ARG A 531 -4.04 63.40 2.58
N ASN A 532 -4.50 63.64 3.82
CA ASN A 532 -4.39 64.91 4.52
C ASN A 532 -3.10 65.00 5.38
N GLY A 533 -2.28 63.94 5.39
CA GLY A 533 -1.06 63.87 6.19
C GLY A 533 -1.27 63.40 7.63
N ASN A 534 -2.48 62.97 7.99
CA ASN A 534 -2.77 62.46 9.32
C ASN A 534 -2.37 60.99 9.43
N LEU A 535 -1.80 60.58 10.57
CA LEU A 535 -1.57 59.17 10.86
C LEU A 535 -2.90 58.43 10.98
N LEU A 536 -2.99 57.26 10.36
CA LEU A 536 -4.18 56.42 10.44
C LEU A 536 -4.27 55.72 11.81
N PRO A 537 -5.48 55.54 12.38
CA PRO A 537 -5.68 54.85 13.64
C PRO A 537 -5.44 53.34 13.51
N ALA A 538 -5.04 52.69 14.61
CA ALA A 538 -4.96 51.24 14.74
C ALA A 538 -6.26 50.56 14.28
N GLY A 539 -6.14 49.50 13.49
CA GLY A 539 -7.28 48.82 12.91
C GLY A 539 -6.93 47.96 11.70
N VAL A 540 -7.97 47.35 11.14
CA VAL A 540 -7.89 46.58 9.91
C VAL A 540 -8.10 47.51 8.72
N TYR A 541 -7.22 47.41 7.74
CA TYR A 541 -7.29 48.09 6.45
C TYR A 541 -7.19 47.06 5.32
N PHE A 542 -7.54 47.48 4.12
CA PHE A 542 -7.36 46.69 2.91
C PHE A 542 -6.57 47.50 1.90
N TYR A 543 -5.63 46.87 1.21
CA TYR A 543 -4.96 47.47 0.07
C TYR A 543 -5.25 46.66 -1.19
N ARG A 544 -5.45 47.35 -2.31
CA ARG A 544 -5.70 46.73 -3.61
C ARG A 544 -4.89 47.36 -4.71
N LEU A 545 -4.34 46.54 -5.59
CA LEU A 545 -3.75 46.97 -6.85
C LEU A 545 -4.77 46.78 -7.96
N ALA A 546 -5.19 47.87 -8.59
CA ALA A 546 -6.15 47.87 -9.69
C ALA A 546 -5.45 48.15 -11.03
N VAL A 547 -5.69 47.31 -12.04
CA VAL A 547 -5.20 47.43 -13.42
C VAL A 547 -6.37 47.25 -14.38
N LYS A 548 -6.82 48.33 -15.03
CA LYS A 548 -8.06 48.37 -15.83
C LYS A 548 -9.28 47.83 -15.04
N SER A 549 -9.91 46.75 -15.51
CA SER A 549 -11.09 46.10 -14.92
C SER A 549 -10.75 45.03 -13.90
N HIS A 550 -9.47 44.78 -13.60
CA HIS A 550 -9.03 43.74 -12.68
C HIS A 550 -8.38 44.37 -11.45
N PHE A 551 -8.54 43.72 -10.29
CA PHE A 551 -7.82 44.10 -9.09
C PHE A 551 -7.44 42.88 -8.24
N ARG A 552 -6.42 43.04 -7.41
CA ARG A 552 -6.08 42.11 -6.31
C ARG A 552 -6.10 42.90 -5.02
N ALA A 553 -6.81 42.41 -4.00
CA ALA A 553 -6.91 43.04 -2.69
C ALA A 553 -6.35 42.13 -1.60
N LYS A 554 -5.79 42.73 -0.54
CA LYS A 554 -5.20 42.04 0.60
C LYS A 554 -5.44 42.82 1.89
N LYS A 555 -5.38 42.12 3.03
CA LYS A 555 -5.60 42.68 4.36
C LYS A 555 -4.31 43.27 4.93
N LEU A 556 -4.42 44.39 5.62
CA LEU A 556 -3.36 45.06 6.36
C LEU A 556 -3.81 45.31 7.80
N LEU A 557 -3.00 44.92 8.77
CA LEU A 557 -3.23 45.24 10.19
C LEU A 557 -2.30 46.38 10.60
N LEU A 558 -2.86 47.44 11.14
CA LEU A 558 -2.14 48.62 11.61
C LEU A 558 -2.25 48.69 13.14
N ILE A 559 -1.11 48.86 13.82
CA ILE A 559 -0.98 48.92 15.28
C ILE A 559 -0.12 50.13 15.70
N HIS A 560 -0.35 50.70 16.87
CA HIS A 560 0.45 51.83 17.41
C HIS A 560 1.56 51.38 18.38
#